data_AF-A0A7C9AQU1-F1
#
_entry.id   AF-A0A7C9AQU1-F1
#
_cell.length_a   1.000
_cell.length_b   1.000
_cell.length_c   1.000
_cell.angle_alpha   90.00
_cell.angle_beta   90.00
_cell.angle_gamma   90.00
#
_symmetry.space_group_name_H-M   'P 1'
#
loop_
_entity.id
_entity.type
_entity.pdbx_description
1 polymer ?
#
loop_
_entity_poly.entity_id
_entity_poly.type
_entity_poly.pdbx_seq_one_letter_code
_entity_poly.pdbx_strand_id
1 'polypeptide(L)'
;STLFVAAVRSCYGESCLLHGVDWMPPKGGVTEEQMLQYMGANTHLTTLQAKQLIEDENVGFAYLSQREARPSLYSLVGMREHIKKRPPLATSEKVQQFVRARGKERMVAGFYHEGYEEPLLMLMRRRGIHAGLVVKGEEGALSMTTRLKSANASKGLPVNYCSGFRSSVSAAAL
;
A
#
# COMPACT_ATOMS: atom_id res chain seq x y z
N SER A 1 -3.56 8.66 -6.48
CA SER A 1 -4.16 7.74 -7.48
C SER A 1 -4.64 6.45 -6.82
N THR A 2 -3.93 5.97 -5.80
CA THR A 2 -4.30 4.77 -5.05
C THR A 2 -5.62 4.95 -4.30
N LEU A 3 -5.84 6.13 -3.70
CA LEU A 3 -7.12 6.47 -3.05
C LEU A 3 -8.31 6.33 -4.01
N PHE A 4 -8.20 6.86 -5.23
CA PHE A 4 -9.24 6.72 -6.25
C PHE A 4 -9.53 5.25 -6.59
N VAL A 5 -8.49 4.45 -6.83
CA VAL A 5 -8.66 3.02 -7.16
C VAL A 5 -9.33 2.27 -5.99
N ALA A 6 -8.93 2.55 -4.75
CA ALA A 6 -9.55 1.92 -3.58
C ALA A 6 -11.02 2.30 -3.45
N ALA A 7 -11.36 3.59 -3.59
CA ALA A 7 -12.75 4.05 -3.54
C ALA A 7 -13.61 3.41 -4.64
N VAL A 8 -13.10 3.34 -5.87
CA VAL A 8 -13.81 2.69 -6.99
C VAL A 8 -14.05 1.21 -6.71
N ARG A 9 -13.05 0.48 -6.18
CA ARG A 9 -13.23 -0.94 -5.82
C ARG A 9 -14.27 -1.12 -4.71
N SER A 10 -14.31 -0.23 -3.73
CA SER A 10 -15.35 -0.22 -2.70
C SER A 10 -16.75 -0.01 -3.29
N CYS A 11 -16.90 0.87 -4.29
CA CYS A 11 -18.16 1.01 -5.03
C CYS A 11 -18.58 -0.26 -5.80
N TYR A 12 -17.64 -1.15 -6.13
CA TYR A 12 -17.91 -2.46 -6.74
C TYR A 12 -18.11 -3.58 -5.70
N GLY A 13 -18.27 -3.24 -4.43
CA GLY A 13 -18.53 -4.21 -3.35
C GLY A 13 -17.29 -4.92 -2.83
N GLU A 14 -16.09 -4.41 -3.11
CA GLU A 14 -14.85 -4.93 -2.54
C GLU A 14 -14.38 -4.12 -1.33
N SER A 15 -14.27 -4.76 -0.17
CA SER A 15 -13.67 -4.16 1.02
C SER A 15 -12.22 -3.74 0.76
N CYS A 16 -11.94 -2.44 0.86
CA CYS A 16 -10.63 -1.85 0.59
C CYS A 16 -10.06 -1.17 1.83
N LEU A 17 -8.87 -1.60 2.24
CA LEU A 17 -8.08 -0.94 3.28
C LEU A 17 -6.85 -0.29 2.63
N LEU A 18 -6.72 1.02 2.77
CA LEU A 18 -5.46 1.73 2.53
C LEU A 18 -4.77 2.01 3.84
N HIS A 19 -3.45 1.96 3.84
CA HIS A 19 -2.66 2.40 4.98
C HIS A 19 -1.49 3.27 4.53
N GLY A 20 -1.09 4.22 5.38
CA GLY A 20 -0.04 5.17 5.03
C GLY A 20 0.36 6.05 6.20
N VAL A 21 0.78 7.27 5.89
CA VAL A 21 1.28 8.28 6.83
C VAL A 21 0.81 9.65 6.39
N ASP A 22 0.73 10.59 7.33
CA ASP A 22 0.54 12.02 7.07
C ASP A 22 1.75 12.61 6.35
N TRP A 23 2.96 12.25 6.77
CA TRP A 23 4.20 12.72 6.19
C TRP A 23 5.36 11.74 6.39
N MET A 24 6.32 11.71 5.46
CA MET A 24 7.51 10.86 5.59
C MET A 24 8.74 11.37 4.80
N PRO A 25 9.92 11.47 5.43
CA PRO A 25 11.15 11.83 4.75
C PRO A 25 11.68 10.68 3.86
N PRO A 26 12.62 10.95 2.94
CA PRO A 26 13.17 12.28 2.61
C PRO A 26 12.37 13.03 1.54
N LYS A 27 11.37 12.40 0.91
CA LYS A 27 10.66 13.00 -0.24
C LYS A 27 9.68 14.09 0.18
N GLY A 28 8.94 13.90 1.27
CA GLY A 28 7.92 14.87 1.71
C GLY A 28 6.84 15.16 0.66
N GLY A 29 6.52 14.19 -0.20
CA GLY A 29 5.46 14.34 -1.21
C GLY A 29 4.07 14.26 -0.58
N VAL A 30 3.05 14.66 -1.35
CA VAL A 30 1.64 14.60 -0.93
C VAL A 30 1.24 13.15 -0.66
N THR A 31 0.66 12.92 0.52
CA THR A 31 0.19 11.59 0.94
C THR A 31 -1.31 11.42 0.72
N GLU A 32 -1.75 10.17 0.63
CA GLU A 32 -3.19 9.85 0.57
C GLU A 32 -3.91 10.34 1.85
N GLU A 33 -3.20 10.43 2.98
CA GLU A 33 -3.75 10.95 4.22
C GLU A 33 -4.03 12.46 4.17
N GLN A 34 -3.07 13.24 3.65
CA GLN A 34 -3.23 14.68 3.49
C GLN A 34 -4.40 15.00 2.56
N MET A 35 -4.58 14.22 1.48
CA MET A 35 -5.73 14.38 0.59
C MET A 35 -7.04 14.03 1.29
N LEU A 36 -7.09 12.95 2.08
CA LEU A 36 -8.26 12.59 2.87
C LEU A 36 -8.63 13.66 3.90
N GLN A 37 -7.65 14.18 4.64
CA GLN A 37 -7.85 15.28 5.58
C GLN A 37 -8.39 16.53 4.88
N TYR A 38 -7.84 16.87 3.72
CA TYR A 38 -8.33 18.00 2.90
C TYR A 38 -9.79 17.81 2.47
N MET A 39 -10.21 16.57 2.19
CA MET A 39 -11.60 16.22 1.87
C MET A 39 -12.53 16.15 3.10
N GLY A 40 -12.01 16.40 4.32
CA GLY A 40 -12.78 16.33 5.57
C GLY A 40 -12.97 14.92 6.13
N ALA A 41 -12.21 13.93 5.65
CA ALA A 41 -12.28 12.57 6.17
C ALA A 41 -11.54 12.43 7.51
N ASN A 42 -12.07 11.57 8.40
CA ASN A 42 -11.40 11.24 9.64
C ASN A 42 -10.25 10.24 9.39
N THR A 43 -9.00 10.64 9.67
CA THR A 43 -7.82 9.78 9.54
C THR A 43 -7.29 9.26 10.89
N HIS A 44 -7.98 9.55 12.00
CA HIS A 44 -7.70 9.07 13.35
C HIS A 44 -8.55 7.85 13.69
N LEU A 45 -8.43 6.81 12.85
CA LEU A 45 -9.15 5.56 13.03
C LEU A 45 -8.27 4.55 13.75
N THR A 46 -8.82 3.91 14.79
CA THR A 46 -8.25 2.69 15.34
C THR A 46 -8.39 1.54 14.33
N THR A 47 -7.57 0.50 14.45
CA THR A 47 -7.70 -0.72 13.63
C THR A 47 -9.10 -1.34 13.71
N LEU A 48 -9.77 -1.25 14.87
CA LEU A 48 -11.13 -1.75 15.05
C LEU A 48 -12.16 -0.91 14.30
N GLN A 49 -12.04 0.42 14.31
CA GLN A 49 -12.92 1.29 13.53
C GLN A 49 -12.69 1.10 12.03
N ALA A 50 -11.44 0.97 11.58
CA ALA A 50 -11.13 0.67 10.18
C ALA A 50 -11.76 -0.66 9.74
N LYS A 51 -11.72 -1.70 10.60
CA LYS A 51 -12.42 -2.97 10.38
C LYS A 51 -13.93 -2.77 10.20
N GLN A 52 -14.57 -1.99 11.09
CA GLN A 52 -16.01 -1.72 11.02
C GLN A 52 -16.39 -1.05 9.70
N LEU A 53 -15.61 -0.07 9.24
CA LEU A 53 -15.87 0.65 7.98
C LEU A 53 -15.71 -0.23 6.73
N ILE A 54 -14.73 -1.13 6.70
CA ILE A 54 -14.56 -2.04 5.55
C ILE A 54 -15.59 -3.19 5.53
N GLU A 55 -16.26 -3.46 6.65
CA GLU A 55 -17.36 -4.43 6.78
C GLU A 55 -18.73 -3.80 6.47
N ASP A 56 -18.87 -2.47 6.52
CA ASP A 56 -20.10 -1.76 6.15
C ASP A 56 -20.29 -1.77 4.63
N GLU A 57 -21.36 -2.42 4.15
CA GLU A 57 -21.70 -2.55 2.73
C GLU A 57 -21.95 -1.21 2.04
N ASN A 58 -22.30 -0.16 2.78
CA ASN A 58 -22.50 1.19 2.25
C ASN A 58 -21.20 2.00 2.15
N VAL A 59 -20.12 1.54 2.80
CA VAL A 59 -18.82 2.24 2.85
C VAL A 59 -17.74 1.43 2.14
N GLY A 60 -17.47 0.20 2.61
CA GLY A 60 -16.51 -0.73 2.02
C GLY A 60 -15.06 -0.23 1.95
N PHE A 61 -14.73 0.87 2.61
CA PHE A 61 -13.45 1.56 2.52
C PHE A 61 -12.98 2.08 3.87
N ALA A 62 -11.69 1.92 4.16
CA ALA A 62 -11.04 2.61 5.27
C ALA A 62 -9.62 3.03 4.92
N TYR A 63 -9.18 4.12 5.56
CA TYR A 63 -7.78 4.52 5.61
C TYR A 63 -7.24 4.36 7.03
N LEU A 64 -6.08 3.71 7.18
CA LEU A 64 -5.44 3.51 8.47
C LEU A 64 -4.06 4.19 8.49
N SER A 65 -3.92 5.23 9.30
CA SER A 65 -2.64 5.90 9.48
C SER A 65 -1.66 5.03 10.29
N GLN A 66 -0.38 5.06 9.93
CA GLN A 66 0.69 4.38 10.67
C GLN A 66 0.77 4.87 12.12
N ARG A 67 0.43 6.14 12.39
CA ARG A 67 0.45 6.65 13.76
C ARG A 67 -0.56 5.93 14.65
N GLU A 68 -1.70 5.53 14.10
CA GLU A 68 -2.76 4.82 14.83
C GLU A 68 -2.47 3.31 14.87
N ALA A 69 -2.04 2.73 13.74
CA ALA A 69 -1.80 1.28 13.64
C ALA A 69 -0.52 0.82 14.33
N ARG A 70 0.53 1.65 14.30
CA ARG A 70 1.85 1.31 14.85
C ARG A 70 2.61 2.56 15.35
N PRO A 71 2.24 3.11 16.52
CA PRO A 71 2.88 4.30 17.09
C PRO A 71 4.41 4.19 17.24
N SER A 72 4.93 3.01 17.61
CA SER A 72 6.38 2.78 17.77
C SER A 72 7.16 2.83 16.45
N LEU A 73 6.51 2.58 15.33
CA LEU A 73 7.12 2.71 14.01
C LEU A 73 7.06 4.17 13.54
N TYR A 74 5.92 4.82 13.79
CA TYR A 74 5.71 6.23 13.52
C TYR A 74 6.68 7.12 14.30
N SER A 75 7.05 6.74 15.54
CA SER A 75 8.04 7.49 16.34
C SER A 75 9.45 7.54 15.73
N LEU A 76 9.72 6.78 14.67
CA LEU A 76 11.00 6.81 13.94
C LEU A 76 11.08 7.91 12.88
N VAL A 77 10.02 8.70 12.65
CA VAL A 77 10.00 9.75 11.62
C VAL A 77 11.17 10.74 11.78
N GLY A 78 11.43 11.23 13.00
CA GLY A 78 12.55 12.14 13.26
C GLY A 78 13.91 11.50 12.98
N MET A 79 14.12 10.24 13.41
CA MET A 79 15.34 9.50 13.08
C MET A 79 15.53 9.32 11.57
N ARG A 80 14.45 9.02 10.84
CA ARG A 80 14.48 8.88 9.38
C ARG A 80 14.83 10.18 8.68
N GLU A 81 14.39 11.31 9.23
CA GLU A 81 14.77 12.62 8.73
C GLU A 81 16.28 12.86 8.86
N HIS A 82 16.91 12.44 9.95
CA HIS A 82 18.37 12.52 10.12
C HIS A 82 19.14 11.57 9.20
N ILE A 83 18.62 10.38 8.93
CA ILE A 83 19.25 9.41 8.01
C ILE A 83 19.32 9.95 6.57
N LYS A 84 18.38 10.82 6.15
CA LYS A 84 18.27 11.42 4.80
C LYS A 84 18.18 10.39 3.65
N LYS A 85 18.00 9.11 3.98
CA LYS A 85 17.82 7.98 3.07
C LYS A 85 16.66 7.13 3.55
N ARG A 86 16.12 6.30 2.67
CA ARG A 86 15.09 5.32 3.04
C ARG A 86 15.76 4.13 3.73
N PRO A 87 15.45 3.82 5.00
CA PRO A 87 15.97 2.62 5.65
C PRO A 87 15.32 1.36 5.05
N PRO A 88 15.94 0.18 5.16
CA PRO A 88 15.36 -1.09 4.67
C PRO A 88 13.95 -1.35 5.20
N LEU A 89 13.66 -0.91 6.43
CA LEU A 89 12.34 -0.99 7.05
C LEU A 89 11.25 -0.38 6.16
N ALA A 90 11.54 0.72 5.46
CA ALA A 90 10.58 1.43 4.61
C ALA A 90 9.98 0.57 3.48
N THR A 91 10.72 -0.44 3.02
CA THR A 91 10.20 -1.41 2.05
C THR A 91 9.17 -2.33 2.69
N SER A 92 9.46 -2.86 3.89
CA SER A 92 8.56 -3.76 4.60
C SER A 92 7.26 -3.08 5.07
N GLU A 93 7.31 -1.77 5.33
CA GLU A 93 6.14 -0.96 5.71
C GLU A 93 5.03 -0.99 4.65
N LYS A 94 5.38 -1.18 3.37
CA LYS A 94 4.43 -1.16 2.26
C LYS A 94 3.53 -2.39 2.19
N VAL A 95 3.85 -3.45 2.94
CA VAL A 95 3.17 -4.75 2.88
C VAL A 95 2.76 -5.21 4.27
N GLN A 96 2.33 -4.29 5.13
CA GLN A 96 1.79 -4.61 6.44
C GLN A 96 0.33 -5.09 6.33
N GLN A 97 -0.05 -6.05 7.17
CA GLN A 97 -1.40 -6.60 7.23
C GLN A 97 -2.00 -6.23 8.59
N PHE A 98 -2.57 -5.04 8.70
CA PHE A 98 -3.15 -4.54 9.96
C PHE A 98 -4.53 -5.14 10.24
N VAL A 99 -5.28 -5.45 9.19
CA VAL A 99 -6.56 -6.18 9.26
C VAL A 99 -6.43 -7.38 8.33
N ARG A 100 -6.83 -8.55 8.81
CA ARG A 100 -6.81 -9.80 8.04
C ARG A 100 -8.23 -10.19 7.66
N ALA A 101 -8.45 -10.45 6.37
CA ALA A 101 -9.74 -10.93 5.89
C ALA A 101 -9.93 -12.41 6.26
N ARG A 102 -11.17 -12.82 6.53
CA ARG A 102 -11.55 -14.24 6.62
C ARG A 102 -11.62 -14.91 5.25
N GLY A 103 -11.92 -14.12 4.21
CA GLY A 103 -11.99 -14.57 2.82
C GLY A 103 -10.69 -14.37 2.04
N LYS A 104 -10.83 -14.16 0.73
CA LYS A 104 -9.69 -13.95 -0.17
C LYS A 104 -9.11 -12.54 -0.02
N GLU A 105 -7.89 -12.46 0.47
CA GLU A 105 -7.16 -11.20 0.63
C GLU A 105 -6.18 -10.95 -0.51
N ARG A 106 -6.12 -9.69 -0.97
CA ARG A 106 -5.22 -9.25 -2.04
C ARG A 106 -4.45 -8.02 -1.58
N MET A 107 -3.18 -7.92 -1.98
CA MET A 107 -2.32 -6.81 -1.60
C MET A 107 -1.60 -6.25 -2.81
N VAL A 108 -1.54 -4.93 -2.90
CA VAL A 108 -0.87 -4.21 -3.98
C VAL A 108 0.12 -3.23 -3.39
N ALA A 109 1.39 -3.29 -3.81
CA ALA A 109 2.43 -2.40 -3.30
C ALA A 109 3.29 -1.81 -4.41
N GLY A 110 3.59 -0.52 -4.33
CA GLY A 110 4.51 0.12 -5.27
C GLY A 110 5.97 -0.26 -4.97
N PHE A 111 6.87 -0.09 -5.91
CA PHE A 111 8.32 -0.08 -5.65
C PHE A 111 9.06 0.82 -6.64
N TYR A 112 10.29 1.22 -6.29
CA TYR A 112 11.09 2.13 -7.11
C TYR A 112 12.36 1.47 -7.65
N HIS A 113 13.15 0.87 -6.76
CA HIS A 113 14.38 0.18 -7.14
C HIS A 113 14.08 -1.28 -7.50
N GLU A 114 14.72 -1.75 -8.57
CA GLU A 114 14.75 -3.16 -8.94
C GLU A 114 15.38 -4.01 -7.84
N GLY A 115 14.94 -5.27 -7.75
CA GLY A 115 15.29 -6.18 -6.67
C GLY A 115 14.38 -6.08 -5.45
N TYR A 116 13.44 -5.13 -5.41
CA TYR A 116 12.43 -5.07 -4.34
C TYR A 116 11.16 -5.87 -4.66
N GLU A 117 10.93 -6.23 -5.92
CA GLU A 117 9.79 -7.02 -6.34
C GLU A 117 9.71 -8.36 -5.59
N GLU A 118 10.78 -9.16 -5.62
CA GLU A 118 10.79 -10.49 -4.99
C GLU A 118 10.68 -10.43 -3.46
N PRO A 119 11.43 -9.58 -2.73
CA PRO A 119 11.25 -9.42 -1.28
C PRO A 119 9.83 -9.01 -0.88
N LEU A 120 9.20 -8.08 -1.62
CA LEU A 120 7.83 -7.64 -1.33
C LEU A 120 6.83 -8.79 -1.57
N LEU A 121 6.94 -9.50 -2.71
CA LEU A 121 6.07 -10.64 -3.00
C LEU A 121 6.27 -11.79 -2.01
N MET A 122 7.52 -12.07 -1.62
CA MET A 122 7.86 -13.04 -0.58
C MET A 122 7.21 -12.68 0.76
N LEU A 123 7.28 -11.41 1.17
CA LEU A 123 6.65 -10.90 2.38
C LEU A 123 5.12 -11.01 2.35
N MET A 124 4.49 -10.78 1.18
CA MET A 124 3.05 -10.99 1.00
C MET A 124 2.69 -12.49 1.14
N ARG A 125 3.44 -13.40 0.52
CA ARG A 125 3.23 -14.85 0.65
C ARG A 125 3.34 -15.32 2.10
N ARG A 126 4.35 -14.85 2.84
CA ARG A 126 4.54 -15.19 4.27
C ARG A 126 3.40 -14.71 5.17
N ARG A 127 2.65 -13.68 4.75
CA ARG A 127 1.45 -13.20 5.47
C ARG A 127 0.17 -13.96 5.08
N GLY A 128 0.26 -14.95 4.19
CA GLY A 128 -0.91 -15.68 3.71
C GLY A 128 -1.81 -14.87 2.78
N ILE A 129 -1.28 -13.83 2.12
CA ILE A 129 -2.03 -13.09 1.09
C ILE A 129 -2.30 -14.03 -0.10
N HIS A 130 -3.53 -14.02 -0.61
CA HIS A 130 -3.96 -14.95 -1.66
C HIS A 130 -3.54 -14.48 -3.05
N ALA A 131 -3.48 -13.17 -3.29
CA ALA A 131 -2.90 -12.61 -4.49
C ALA A 131 -2.13 -11.32 -4.18
N GLY A 132 -0.85 -11.30 -4.56
CA GLY A 132 0.02 -10.14 -4.40
C GLY A 132 0.40 -9.54 -5.74
N LEU A 133 0.44 -8.21 -5.82
CA LEU A 133 0.89 -7.46 -6.98
C LEU A 133 1.87 -6.37 -6.53
N VAL A 134 3.02 -6.32 -7.19
CA VAL A 134 3.97 -5.21 -7.04
C VAL A 134 4.06 -4.44 -8.35
N VAL A 135 4.04 -3.11 -8.24
CA VAL A 135 4.02 -2.20 -9.39
C VAL A 135 5.19 -1.22 -9.30
N LYS A 136 5.97 -1.11 -10.37
CA LYS A 136 6.93 -0.01 -10.54
C LYS A 136 6.23 1.19 -11.13
N GLY A 137 5.51 1.94 -10.29
CA GLY A 137 4.83 3.17 -10.69
C GLY A 137 5.76 4.39 -10.66
N GLU A 138 5.23 5.53 -11.10
CA GLU A 138 5.95 6.80 -11.04
C GLU A 138 6.40 7.08 -9.59
N GLU A 139 7.69 7.40 -9.44
CA GLU A 139 8.28 7.75 -8.15
C GLU A 139 8.19 6.70 -7.02
N GLY A 140 7.81 5.47 -7.36
CA GLY A 140 7.60 4.36 -6.43
C GLY A 140 6.18 4.28 -5.85
N ALA A 141 5.26 5.09 -6.38
CA ALA A 141 3.82 5.00 -6.14
C ALA A 141 3.20 3.83 -6.94
N LEU A 142 1.87 3.68 -6.82
CA LEU A 142 1.08 2.75 -7.64
C LEU A 142 0.53 3.41 -8.90
N SER A 143 0.83 4.70 -9.14
CA SER A 143 0.44 5.41 -10.35
C SER A 143 1.15 4.82 -11.57
N MET A 144 0.37 4.34 -12.53
CA MET A 144 0.85 3.99 -13.86
C MET A 144 0.72 5.19 -14.80
N THR A 145 1.63 5.29 -15.75
CA THR A 145 1.68 6.40 -16.72
C THR A 145 1.25 5.90 -18.10
N THR A 146 0.55 6.74 -18.87
CA THR A 146 0.23 6.44 -20.29
C THR A 146 1.34 6.91 -21.24
N ARG A 147 2.40 7.54 -20.71
CA ARG A 147 3.53 8.02 -21.50
C ARG A 147 4.23 6.84 -22.19
N LEU A 148 4.56 7.03 -23.47
CA LEU A 148 5.36 6.08 -24.21
C LEU A 148 6.73 5.92 -23.53
N LYS A 149 7.23 4.67 -23.52
CA LYS A 149 8.56 4.38 -23.01
C LYS A 149 9.59 5.19 -23.80
N SER A 150 10.46 5.90 -23.11
CA SER A 150 11.58 6.60 -23.77
C SER A 150 12.43 5.59 -24.53
N ALA A 151 12.75 5.89 -25.80
CA ALA A 151 13.65 5.09 -26.63
C ALA A 151 15.05 4.95 -26.00
N ASN A 152 15.43 5.90 -25.14
CA ASN A 152 16.72 5.94 -24.45
C ASN A 152 16.69 5.31 -23.05
N ALA A 153 15.57 4.69 -22.64
CA ALA A 153 15.47 4.01 -21.35
C ALA A 153 16.33 2.73 -21.37
N SER A 154 17.60 2.87 -21.01
CA SER A 154 18.54 1.76 -20.89
C SER A 154 18.86 1.46 -19.43
N LYS A 155 18.67 0.17 -19.08
CA LYS A 155 18.87 -0.52 -17.78
C LYS A 155 17.70 -0.48 -16.79
N GLY A 156 17.29 -1.69 -16.41
CA GLY A 156 16.38 -2.03 -15.32
C GLY A 156 14.89 -2.08 -15.67
N LEU A 157 14.08 -2.47 -14.69
CA LEU A 157 12.63 -2.60 -14.86
C LEU A 157 12.00 -1.25 -15.25
N PRO A 158 11.15 -1.17 -16.29
CA PRO A 158 10.52 0.09 -16.70
C PRO A 158 9.43 0.55 -15.72
N VAL A 159 9.07 1.84 -15.76
CA VAL A 159 7.81 2.32 -15.17
C VAL A 159 6.65 1.56 -15.83
N ASN A 160 5.61 1.26 -15.06
CA ASN A 160 4.49 0.35 -15.38
C ASN A 160 4.85 -1.14 -15.36
N TYR A 161 6.07 -1.52 -14.96
CA TYR A 161 6.36 -2.92 -14.73
C TYR A 161 5.52 -3.46 -13.56
N CYS A 162 4.96 -4.66 -13.75
CA CYS A 162 4.18 -5.36 -12.75
C CYS A 162 4.72 -6.79 -12.60
N SER A 163 4.78 -7.27 -11.36
CA SER A 163 5.01 -8.67 -11.03
C SER A 163 4.08 -9.08 -9.91
N GLY A 164 3.67 -10.35 -9.86
CA GLY A 164 2.68 -10.78 -8.89
C GLY A 164 2.50 -12.29 -8.83
N PHE A 165 1.61 -12.70 -7.94
CA PHE A 165 1.19 -14.09 -7.82
C PHE A 165 -0.30 -14.16 -7.51
N ARG A 166 -0.88 -15.32 -7.81
CA ARG A 166 -2.17 -15.76 -7.28
C ARG A 166 -1.97 -17.17 -6.75
N SER A 167 -2.25 -17.38 -5.46
CA SER A 167 -2.18 -18.71 -4.85
C SER A 167 -3.28 -19.60 -5.46
N SER A 168 -2.91 -20.82 -5.81
CA SER A 168 -3.82 -21.85 -6.32
C SER A 168 -4.56 -22.59 -5.19
N VAL A 169 -4.31 -22.25 -3.93
CA VAL A 169 -4.92 -22.95 -2.79
C VAL A 169 -6.42 -22.70 -2.77
N SER A 170 -7.18 -23.77 -3.04
CA SER A 170 -8.64 -23.85 -2.91
C SER A 170 -9.06 -23.45 -1.50
N ALA A 171 -10.16 -22.71 -1.38
CA ALA A 171 -10.74 -22.26 -0.11
C ALA A 171 -11.31 -23.41 0.77
N ALA A 172 -10.96 -24.67 0.48
CA ALA A 172 -11.52 -25.86 1.10
C ALA A 172 -10.73 -26.37 2.32
N ALA A 173 -9.79 -25.60 2.85
CA ALA A 173 -9.01 -26.01 4.02
C ALA A 173 -8.73 -24.83 4.96
N LEU A 174 -9.78 -24.27 5.55
CA LEU A 174 -9.79 -23.61 6.86
C LEU A 174 -11.22 -23.66 7.42
#